data_AF-A0A239L0I8-F1
#
_entry.id   AF-A0A239L0I8-F1
#
_cell.length_a   1.000
_cell.length_b   1.000
_cell.length_c   1.000
_cell.angle_alpha   90.00
_cell.angle_beta   90.00
_cell.angle_gamma   90.00
#
_symmetry.space_group_name_H-M   'P 1'
#
loop_
_entity.id
_entity.type
_entity.pdbx_description
1 polymer ?
#
loop_
_entity_poly.entity_id
_entity_poly.type
_entity_poly.pdbx_seq_one_letter_code
_entity_poly.pdbx_strand_id
1 'polypeptide(L)'
;MTVTEIHELNEKFQKGAVQLSELIPTGTLVQATSMLIRSARKIDNQFLKLLKAPSHSVFNQIMGQLEDETDEILFILDQLELANKKQKISLIDDFVKEGYDLMAIYSRCFDLIIGKKVKEEE
;
A
#
# COMPACT_ATOMS: atom_id res chain seq x y z
N MET A 1 7.16 14.49 -6.18
CA MET A 1 7.48 13.14 -5.70
C MET A 1 7.76 12.26 -6.90
N THR A 2 8.87 11.55 -6.89
CA THR A 2 9.34 10.67 -7.98
C THR A 2 8.91 9.23 -7.72
N VAL A 3 8.96 8.38 -8.74
CA VAL A 3 8.68 6.93 -8.61
C VAL A 3 9.65 6.27 -7.62
N THR A 4 10.92 6.68 -7.62
CA THR A 4 11.94 6.18 -6.68
C THR A 4 11.60 6.53 -5.24
N GLU A 5 11.14 7.75 -4.96
CA GLU A 5 10.74 8.15 -3.61
C GLU A 5 9.54 7.33 -3.10
N ILE A 6 8.57 6.99 -3.98
CA ILE A 6 7.41 6.16 -3.62
C ILE A 6 7.86 4.72 -3.30
N HIS A 7 8.76 4.18 -4.12
CA HIS A 7 9.37 2.86 -3.89
C HIS A 7 10.08 2.80 -2.52
N GLU A 8 10.88 3.81 -2.20
CA GLU A 8 11.57 3.90 -0.90
C GLU A 8 10.61 4.00 0.29
N LEU A 9 9.51 4.73 0.15
CA LEU A 9 8.47 4.81 1.19
C LEU A 9 7.79 3.46 1.39
N ASN A 10 7.50 2.74 0.31
CA ASN A 10 6.94 1.39 0.37
C ASN A 10 7.92 0.40 1.02
N GLU A 11 9.21 0.44 0.66
CA GLU A 11 10.22 -0.38 1.34
C GLU A 11 10.32 -0.09 2.84
N LYS A 12 10.24 1.19 3.24
CA LYS A 12 10.21 1.58 4.65
C LYS A 12 8.99 1.01 5.36
N PHE A 13 7.81 1.12 4.75
CA PHE A 13 6.58 0.53 5.28
C PHE A 13 6.70 -0.99 5.46
N GLN A 14 7.25 -1.71 4.47
CA GLN A 14 7.51 -3.15 4.59
C GLN A 14 8.46 -3.48 5.74
N LYS A 15 9.55 -2.71 5.91
CA LYS A 15 10.48 -2.89 7.04
C LYS A 15 9.80 -2.60 8.38
N GLY A 16 8.94 -1.58 8.44
CA GLY A 16 8.13 -1.27 9.60
C GLY A 16 7.21 -2.44 10.00
N ALA A 17 6.55 -3.07 9.01
CA ALA A 17 5.71 -4.23 9.24
C ALA A 17 6.49 -5.42 9.82
N VAL A 18 7.70 -5.68 9.33
CA VAL A 18 8.60 -6.70 9.88
C VAL A 18 8.95 -6.39 11.33
N GLN A 19 9.41 -5.18 11.61
CA GLN A 19 9.76 -4.73 12.97
C GLN A 19 8.57 -4.85 13.94
N LEU A 20 7.37 -4.50 13.47
CA LEU A 20 6.16 -4.62 14.27
C LEU A 20 5.88 -6.08 14.67
N SER A 21 6.07 -7.02 13.74
CA SER A 21 5.89 -8.44 13.99
C SER A 21 6.93 -9.03 14.96
N GLU A 22 8.16 -8.51 14.93
CA GLU A 22 9.25 -8.94 15.81
C GLU A 22 9.08 -8.42 17.24
N LEU A 23 8.61 -7.17 17.38
CA LEU A 23 8.42 -6.51 18.68
C LEU A 23 7.17 -6.99 19.42
N ILE A 24 6.11 -7.38 18.69
CA ILE A 24 4.85 -7.82 19.29
C ILE A 24 4.44 -9.16 18.65
N PRO A 25 5.06 -10.28 19.08
CA PRO A 25 4.83 -11.58 18.48
C PRO A 25 3.49 -12.17 18.94
N THR A 26 2.40 -11.67 18.37
CA THR A 26 1.08 -12.30 18.47
C THR A 26 0.74 -12.96 17.13
N GLY A 27 0.14 -14.15 17.17
CA GLY A 27 -0.14 -14.92 15.94
C GLY A 27 -0.95 -14.14 14.90
N THR A 28 -1.89 -13.31 15.36
CA THR A 28 -2.69 -12.43 14.50
C THR A 28 -1.86 -11.31 13.87
N LEU A 29 -0.93 -10.70 14.61
CA LEU A 29 -0.08 -9.62 14.09
C LEU A 29 0.94 -10.13 13.08
N VAL A 30 1.49 -11.33 13.29
CA VAL A 30 2.41 -11.97 12.33
C VAL A 30 1.71 -12.26 11.00
N GLN A 31 0.46 -12.70 11.03
CA GLN A 31 -0.33 -12.90 9.81
C GLN A 31 -0.65 -11.56 9.12
N ALA A 32 -1.10 -10.55 9.88
CA ALA A 32 -1.42 -9.23 9.37
C ALA A 32 -0.20 -8.56 8.69
N THR A 33 0.95 -8.56 9.37
CA THR A 33 2.20 -7.98 8.84
C THR A 33 2.70 -8.71 7.60
N SER A 34 2.59 -10.04 7.56
CA SER A 34 2.91 -10.83 6.35
C SER A 34 2.03 -10.46 5.16
N MET A 35 0.72 -10.30 5.38
CA MET A 35 -0.21 -9.85 4.34
C MET A 35 0.13 -8.42 3.87
N LEU A 36 0.36 -7.47 4.80
CA LEU A 36 0.76 -6.11 4.47
C LEU A 36 2.00 -6.06 3.60
N ILE A 37 3.06 -6.81 3.96
CA ILE A 37 4.30 -6.88 3.18
C ILE A 37 4.03 -7.41 1.78
N ARG A 38 3.23 -8.48 1.67
CA ARG A 38 2.89 -9.10 0.38
C ARG A 38 2.16 -8.10 -0.52
N SER A 39 1.12 -7.46 -0.01
CA SER A 39 0.28 -6.54 -0.80
C SER A 39 1.06 -5.29 -1.15
N ALA A 40 1.85 -4.73 -0.23
CA ALA A 40 2.70 -3.58 -0.49
C ALA A 40 3.72 -3.85 -1.61
N ARG A 41 4.37 -5.03 -1.62
CA ARG A 41 5.25 -5.44 -2.74
C ARG A 41 4.51 -5.56 -4.06
N LYS A 42 3.28 -6.07 -4.05
CA LYS A 42 2.49 -6.20 -5.26
C LYS A 42 2.08 -4.83 -5.79
N ILE A 43 1.64 -3.91 -4.93
CA ILE A 43 1.31 -2.53 -5.32
C ILE A 43 2.49 -1.92 -6.08
N ASP A 44 3.70 -2.04 -5.54
CA ASP A 44 4.88 -1.45 -6.16
C ASP A 44 5.18 -2.04 -7.54
N ASN A 45 5.16 -3.36 -7.64
CA ASN A 45 5.37 -4.07 -8.89
C ASN A 45 4.31 -3.73 -9.94
N GLN A 46 3.05 -3.63 -9.51
CA GLN A 46 1.94 -3.30 -10.40
C GLN A 46 1.96 -1.83 -10.81
N PHE A 47 2.36 -0.93 -9.92
CA PHE A 47 2.53 0.48 -10.22
C PHE A 47 3.60 0.69 -11.32
N LEU A 48 4.74 0.00 -11.21
CA LEU A 48 5.77 0.05 -12.25
C LEU A 48 5.30 -0.54 -13.60
N LYS A 49 4.44 -1.56 -13.58
CA LYS A 49 3.82 -2.12 -14.79
C LYS A 49 2.78 -1.17 -15.38
N LEU A 50 1.99 -0.50 -14.54
CA LEU A 50 0.98 0.47 -14.93
C LEU A 50 1.60 1.61 -15.74
N LEU A 51 2.72 2.15 -15.26
CA LEU A 51 3.49 3.19 -15.95
C LEU A 51 3.99 2.78 -17.34
N LYS A 52 4.09 1.47 -17.61
CA LYS A 52 4.57 0.89 -18.87
C LYS A 52 3.46 0.18 -19.65
N ALA A 53 2.19 0.36 -19.27
CA ALA A 53 1.09 -0.38 -19.85
C ALA A 53 0.95 -0.07 -21.37
N PRO A 54 1.06 -1.08 -22.25
CA PRO A 54 1.10 -0.87 -23.69
C PRO A 54 -0.27 -0.59 -24.32
N SER A 55 -1.35 -0.86 -23.60
CA SER A 55 -2.73 -0.65 -24.09
C SER A 55 -3.66 -0.24 -22.95
N HIS A 56 -4.78 0.38 -23.32
CA HIS A 56 -5.80 0.83 -22.38
C HIS A 56 -6.44 -0.35 -21.62
N SER A 57 -6.65 -1.49 -22.28
CA SER A 57 -7.16 -2.71 -21.64
C SER A 57 -6.22 -3.25 -20.56
N VAL A 58 -4.91 -3.32 -20.86
CA VAL A 58 -3.90 -3.75 -19.88
C VAL A 58 -3.79 -2.74 -18.74
N PHE A 59 -3.89 -1.44 -19.03
CA PHE A 59 -3.91 -0.39 -18.03
C PHE A 59 -5.06 -0.57 -17.02
N ASN A 60 -6.29 -0.74 -17.50
CA ASN A 60 -7.46 -0.93 -16.64
C ASN A 60 -7.38 -2.22 -15.81
N GLN A 61 -6.85 -3.30 -16.40
CA GLN A 61 -6.63 -4.55 -15.67
C GLN A 61 -5.63 -4.35 -14.52
N ILE A 62 -4.52 -3.65 -14.76
CA ILE A 62 -3.51 -3.39 -13.72
C ILE A 62 -4.08 -2.44 -12.65
N MET A 63 -4.90 -1.45 -13.03
CA MET A 63 -5.59 -0.58 -12.07
C MET A 63 -6.51 -1.36 -11.14
N GLY A 64 -7.35 -2.27 -11.65
CA GLY A 64 -8.20 -3.10 -10.78
C GLY A 64 -7.38 -3.95 -9.81
N GLN A 65 -6.24 -4.50 -10.26
CA GLN A 65 -5.32 -5.21 -9.37
C GLN A 65 -4.67 -4.30 -8.32
N LEU A 66 -4.38 -3.05 -8.64
CA LEU A 66 -3.86 -2.08 -7.68
C LEU A 66 -4.89 -1.69 -6.64
N GLU A 67 -6.16 -1.54 -7.04
CA GLU A 67 -7.28 -1.28 -6.15
C GLU A 67 -7.47 -2.44 -5.17
N ASP A 68 -7.52 -3.69 -5.65
CA ASP A 68 -7.65 -4.88 -4.79
C ASP A 68 -6.55 -4.96 -3.72
N GLU A 69 -5.30 -4.69 -4.09
CA GLU A 69 -4.17 -4.75 -3.15
C GLU A 69 -4.16 -3.54 -2.18
N THR A 70 -4.66 -2.38 -2.62
CA THR A 70 -4.82 -1.19 -1.78
C THR A 70 -5.91 -1.44 -0.73
N ASP A 71 -7.04 -2.00 -1.14
CA ASP A 71 -8.15 -2.37 -0.27
C ASP A 71 -7.73 -3.43 0.76
N GLU A 72 -6.91 -4.42 0.36
CA GLU A 72 -6.36 -5.40 1.30
C GLU A 72 -5.49 -4.73 2.37
N ILE A 73 -4.63 -3.77 1.99
CA ILE A 73 -3.81 -3.02 2.95
C ILE A 73 -4.69 -2.22 3.90
N LEU A 74 -5.63 -1.43 3.36
CA LEU A 74 -6.53 -0.59 4.16
C LEU A 74 -7.34 -1.43 5.15
N PHE A 75 -7.88 -2.56 4.70
CA PHE A 75 -8.60 -3.49 5.57
C PHE A 75 -7.74 -3.97 6.73
N ILE A 76 -6.48 -4.34 6.48
CA ILE A 76 -5.59 -4.82 7.54
C ILE A 76 -5.22 -3.68 8.50
N LEU A 77 -4.97 -2.47 7.99
CA LEU A 77 -4.70 -1.30 8.83
C LEU A 77 -5.89 -0.98 9.75
N ASP A 78 -7.12 -1.03 9.24
CA ASP A 78 -8.34 -0.89 10.02
C ASP A 78 -8.43 -1.94 11.13
N GLN A 79 -8.13 -3.21 10.82
CA GLN A 79 -8.13 -4.29 11.82
C GLN A 79 -7.06 -4.06 12.89
N LEU A 80 -5.87 -3.58 12.51
CA LEU A 80 -4.80 -3.27 13.45
C LEU A 80 -5.17 -2.10 14.36
N GLU A 81 -5.76 -1.04 13.82
CA GLU A 81 -6.25 0.09 14.60
C GLU A 81 -7.31 -0.36 15.60
N LEU A 82 -8.31 -1.14 15.14
CA LEU A 82 -9.38 -1.66 15.99
C LEU A 82 -8.84 -2.57 17.11
N ALA A 83 -7.88 -3.43 16.80
CA ALA A 83 -7.23 -4.28 17.79
C ALA A 83 -6.42 -3.45 18.81
N ASN A 84 -5.78 -2.38 18.35
CA ASN A 84 -4.97 -1.51 19.20
C ASN A 84 -5.79 -0.54 20.04
N LYS A 85 -7.07 -0.25 19.72
CA LYS A 85 -7.92 0.66 20.52
C LYS A 85 -7.97 0.32 22.02
N LYS A 86 -7.84 -0.96 22.37
CA LYS A 86 -7.83 -1.41 23.78
C LYS A 86 -6.44 -1.36 24.42
N GLN A 87 -5.39 -1.60 23.65
CA GLN A 87 -4.02 -1.71 24.16
C GLN A 87 -3.27 -0.37 24.13
N LYS A 88 -3.61 0.50 23.16
CA LYS A 88 -3.04 1.84 22.94
C LYS A 88 -1.52 1.82 22.80
N ILE A 89 -1.02 0.88 22.02
CA ILE A 89 0.41 0.76 21.74
C ILE A 89 0.77 1.81 20.68
N SER A 90 1.51 2.85 21.08
CA SER A 90 1.91 3.95 20.18
C SER A 90 2.55 3.47 18.88
N LEU A 91 3.39 2.44 18.96
CA LEU A 91 4.08 1.89 17.79
C LEU A 91 3.10 1.37 16.72
N ILE A 92 1.98 0.77 17.12
CA ILE A 92 0.95 0.31 16.17
C ILE A 92 0.23 1.52 15.58
N ASP A 93 -0.10 2.53 16.40
CA ASP A 93 -0.79 3.74 15.92
C ASP A 93 0.07 4.51 14.90
N ASP A 94 1.36 4.67 15.19
CA ASP A 94 2.32 5.33 14.30
C ASP A 94 2.46 4.55 12.99
N PHE A 95 2.61 3.22 13.06
CA PHE A 95 2.68 2.37 11.87
C PHE A 95 1.39 2.40 11.04
N VAL A 96 0.23 2.37 11.67
CA VAL A 96 -1.07 2.44 10.98
C VAL A 96 -1.19 3.76 10.22
N LYS A 97 -0.81 4.87 10.87
CA LYS A 97 -0.81 6.19 10.24
C LYS A 97 0.13 6.25 9.03
N GLU A 98 1.36 5.73 9.15
CA GLU A 98 2.29 5.63 8.02
C GLU A 98 1.70 4.82 6.86
N GLY A 99 0.97 3.75 7.16
CA GLY A 99 0.25 2.95 6.17
C GLY A 99 -0.82 3.76 5.43
N TYR A 100 -1.65 4.51 6.14
CA TYR A 100 -2.66 5.38 5.51
C TYR A 100 -2.03 6.48 4.67
N ASP A 101 -0.95 7.11 5.16
CA ASP A 101 -0.23 8.14 4.41
C ASP A 101 0.34 7.58 3.10
N LEU A 102 0.91 6.36 3.14
CA LEU A 102 1.39 5.67 1.94
C LEU A 102 0.26 5.37 0.95
N MET A 103 -0.89 4.89 1.42
CA MET A 103 -2.04 4.60 0.54
C MET A 103 -2.60 5.87 -0.09
N ALA A 104 -2.66 6.97 0.66
CA ALA A 104 -3.06 8.28 0.13
C ALA A 104 -2.09 8.78 -0.97
N ILE A 105 -0.79 8.51 -0.81
CA ILE A 105 0.21 8.80 -1.84
C ILE A 105 -0.05 7.99 -3.11
N TYR A 106 -0.25 6.68 -2.98
CA TYR A 106 -0.53 5.81 -4.14
C TYR A 106 -1.82 6.23 -4.86
N SER A 107 -2.90 6.48 -4.12
CA SER A 107 -4.17 6.97 -4.67
C SER A 107 -3.99 8.25 -5.50
N ARG A 108 -3.29 9.26 -4.97
CA ARG A 108 -2.98 10.48 -5.74
C ARG A 108 -2.15 10.21 -6.99
N CYS A 109 -1.21 9.26 -6.92
CA CYS A 109 -0.41 8.89 -8.07
C CYS A 109 -1.26 8.21 -9.15
N PHE A 110 -2.20 7.36 -8.77
CA PHE A 110 -3.14 6.72 -9.69
C PHE A 110 -4.01 7.76 -10.40
N ASP A 111 -4.59 8.71 -9.66
CA ASP A 111 -5.39 9.81 -10.23
C ASP A 111 -4.61 10.62 -11.28
N LEU A 112 -3.34 10.95 -10.98
CA LEU A 112 -2.48 11.68 -11.90
C LEU A 112 -2.16 10.89 -13.18
N ILE A 113 -1.94 9.58 -13.05
CA ILE A 113 -1.67 8.71 -14.20
C ILE A 113 -2.92 8.58 -15.07
N ILE A 114 -4.08 8.34 -14.46
CA ILE A 114 -5.38 8.29 -15.15
C ILE A 114 -5.62 9.61 -15.89
N GLY A 115 -5.46 10.75 -15.21
CA GLY A 115 -5.67 12.07 -15.81
C GLY A 115 -4.74 12.40 -16.96
N LYS A 116 -3.51 11.85 -16.98
CA LYS A 116 -2.61 11.96 -18.15
C LYS A 116 -3.05 11.08 -19.30
N LYS A 117 -3.41 9.82 -19.03
CA LYS A 117 -3.88 8.87 -20.04
C LYS A 117 -5.13 9.36 -20.77
N VAL A 118 -6.10 9.90 -20.05
CA VAL A 118 -7.34 10.44 -20.63
C VAL A 118 -7.07 11.64 -21.54
N LYS A 119 -6.10 12.50 -21.20
CA LYS A 119 -5.73 13.69 -22.01
C LYS A 119 -4.91 13.35 -23.26
N GLU A 120 -4.23 12.20 -23.29
CA GLU A 120 -3.52 11.72 -24.49
C GLU A 120 -4.47 11.09 -25.52
N GLU A 121 -5.73 10.81 -25.12
CA GLU A 121 -6.78 10.22 -25.96
C GLU A 121 -7.73 11.27 -26.59
N GLU A 122 -7.60 12.56 -26.23
CA GLU A 122 -8.29 13.71 -26.87
C GLU A 122 -7.44 14.37 -27.97
#